data_AF-A0A7V9U3E4-F1
#
_entry.id   AF-A0A7V9U3E4-F1
#
_cell.length_a   1.000
_cell.length_b   1.000
_cell.length_c   1.000
_cell.angle_alpha   90.00
_cell.angle_beta   90.00
_cell.angle_gamma   90.00
#
_symmetry.space_group_name_H-M   'P 1'
#
loop_
_entity.id
_entity.type
_entity.pdbx_description
1 polymer ?
#
loop_
_entity_poly.entity_id
_entity_poly.type
_entity_poly.pdbx_seq_one_letter_code
_entity_poly.pdbx_strand_id
1 'polypeptide(L)'
;MVPLRRSGVTERTGGDVLRVRISSNSADKQGMRANPFLVIVLGLMVAMLTSCSQPSGGAGGAQAMATQDGPRMGNSRFVSATVARKFDASGRVTNDRLTVTEPEELAMLESYFRQAGRGERGPLTGGWVPSVIVTFKPALGREVKVHSNYQVWSEGTGDWPVKGSLKDRVERMFDRKIVAALGE
;
A
#
# COMPACT_ATOMS: atom_id res chain seq x y z
N MET A 1 35.02 48.49 26.00
CA MET A 1 35.75 49.39 25.09
C MET A 1 35.35 49.00 23.66
N VAL A 2 34.62 49.87 22.97
CA VAL A 2 34.11 49.70 21.59
C VAL A 2 34.88 50.66 20.69
N PRO A 3 35.27 50.26 19.46
CA PRO A 3 34.78 50.93 18.24
C PRO A 3 34.39 49.90 17.14
N LEU A 4 33.20 49.96 16.54
CA LEU A 4 32.73 50.82 15.42
C LEU A 4 33.14 50.36 14.01
N ARG A 5 32.14 49.76 13.33
CA ARG A 5 31.65 49.94 11.94
C ARG A 5 32.61 50.11 10.75
N ARG A 6 32.35 49.31 9.70
CA ARG A 6 31.98 49.71 8.31
C ARG A 6 31.38 48.48 7.60
N SER A 7 30.07 48.41 7.34
CA SER A 7 29.34 48.95 6.18
C SER A 7 29.90 48.51 4.83
N GLY A 8 29.15 47.64 4.16
CA GLY A 8 29.30 47.25 2.75
C GLY A 8 27.99 46.63 2.26
N VAL A 9 27.01 47.50 1.98
CA VAL A 9 25.80 47.20 1.21
C VAL A 9 26.16 47.22 -0.26
N THR A 10 25.72 46.20 -1.00
CA THR A 10 25.37 46.38 -2.42
C THR A 10 24.16 45.52 -2.75
N GLU A 11 23.02 46.18 -2.92
CA GLU A 11 21.88 45.72 -3.71
C GLU A 11 22.33 45.28 -5.11
N ARG A 12 21.81 44.14 -5.59
CA ARG A 12 21.49 43.96 -7.01
C ARG A 12 20.22 43.14 -7.15
N THR A 13 19.16 43.90 -7.43
CA THR A 13 18.02 43.65 -8.31
C THR A 13 18.28 42.56 -9.37
N GLY A 14 17.35 41.62 -9.50
CA GLY A 14 17.35 40.64 -10.57
C GLY A 14 16.25 39.61 -10.39
N GLY A 15 15.00 40.03 -10.60
CA GLY A 15 13.88 39.11 -10.66
C GLY A 15 13.98 38.20 -11.88
N ASP A 16 14.35 36.94 -11.66
CA ASP A 16 14.05 35.86 -12.59
C ASP A 16 12.76 35.17 -12.15
N VAL A 17 11.65 35.74 -12.61
CA VAL A 17 10.36 35.06 -12.65
C VAL A 17 10.51 33.95 -13.67
N LEU A 18 10.73 32.73 -13.19
CA LEU A 18 10.58 31.50 -13.96
C LEU A 18 9.18 31.46 -14.56
N ARG A 19 9.05 31.92 -15.80
CA ARG A 19 7.90 31.64 -16.66
C ARG A 19 7.90 30.14 -16.94
N VAL A 20 7.26 29.39 -16.07
CA VAL A 20 6.80 28.04 -16.38
C VAL A 20 5.78 28.18 -17.50
N ARG A 21 6.18 27.84 -18.73
CA ARG A 21 5.23 27.56 -19.81
C ARG A 21 4.47 26.29 -19.40
N ILE A 22 3.32 26.50 -18.77
CA ILE A 22 2.27 25.49 -18.73
C ILE A 22 1.77 25.36 -20.17
N SER A 23 2.21 24.33 -20.87
CA SER A 23 1.58 23.90 -22.11
C SER A 23 0.25 23.27 -21.74
N SER A 24 -0.79 24.11 -21.74
CA SER A 24 -2.18 23.67 -21.72
C SER A 24 -2.46 22.92 -23.03
N ASN A 25 -2.41 21.59 -23.00
CA ASN A 25 -3.02 20.82 -24.07
C ASN A 25 -4.53 20.89 -23.90
N SER A 26 -5.11 21.53 -24.91
CA SER A 26 -6.51 21.78 -25.17
C SER A 26 -7.37 20.53 -25.02
N ALA A 27 -8.56 20.78 -24.50
CA ALA A 27 -9.76 20.00 -24.71
C ALA A 27 -9.91 19.60 -26.18
N ASP A 28 -10.21 18.32 -26.41
CA ASP A 28 -10.94 17.87 -27.58
C ASP A 28 -12.11 16.98 -27.14
N LYS A 29 -13.28 17.64 -27.14
CA LYS A 29 -14.56 17.20 -27.71
C LYS A 29 -15.02 15.76 -27.45
N GLN A 30 -16.03 15.71 -26.57
CA GLN A 30 -17.38 15.19 -26.84
C GLN A 30 -17.52 14.25 -28.06
N GLY A 31 -17.69 12.96 -27.74
CA GLY A 31 -18.27 11.96 -28.62
C GLY A 31 -19.28 11.11 -27.84
N MET A 32 -20.34 11.72 -27.32
CA MET A 32 -21.49 10.99 -26.81
C MET A 32 -22.17 10.27 -27.97
N ARG A 33 -21.96 8.97 -28.09
CA ARG A 33 -22.88 8.08 -28.81
C ARG A 33 -23.53 7.17 -27.80
N ALA A 34 -24.82 7.46 -27.57
CA ALA A 34 -25.73 6.58 -26.87
C ALA A 34 -25.84 5.25 -27.61
N ASN A 35 -25.67 4.15 -26.88
CA ASN A 35 -26.00 2.80 -27.32
C ASN A 35 -27.35 2.42 -26.73
N PRO A 36 -28.43 2.29 -27.51
CA PRO A 36 -29.70 1.78 -27.03
C PRO A 36 -29.80 0.29 -27.36
N PHE A 37 -29.16 -0.56 -26.56
CA PHE A 37 -29.49 -1.99 -26.54
C PHE A 37 -29.40 -2.49 -25.10
N LEU A 38 -30.40 -2.10 -24.31
CA LEU A 38 -30.73 -2.75 -23.06
C LEU A 38 -32.00 -3.58 -23.27
N VAL A 39 -31.81 -4.84 -23.65
CA VAL A 39 -32.85 -5.87 -23.58
C VAL A 39 -32.28 -7.01 -22.77
N ILE A 40 -32.55 -7.03 -21.46
CA ILE A 40 -32.59 -8.29 -20.71
C ILE A 40 -33.80 -8.25 -19.80
N VAL A 41 -34.76 -9.07 -20.19
CA VAL A 41 -35.91 -9.55 -19.44
C VAL A 41 -35.40 -10.43 -18.28
N LEU A 42 -35.82 -10.12 -17.05
CA LEU A 42 -35.96 -11.08 -15.96
C LEU A 42 -36.82 -10.35 -14.90
N GLY A 43 -38.07 -10.74 -14.64
CA GLY A 43 -38.44 -12.07 -14.22
C GLY A 43 -38.97 -11.92 -12.79
N LEU A 44 -40.25 -11.58 -12.71
CA LEU A 44 -41.05 -11.48 -11.49
C LEU A 44 -41.02 -12.82 -10.73
N MET A 45 -40.54 -12.84 -9.48
CA MET A 45 -40.87 -13.91 -8.53
C MET A 45 -41.18 -13.30 -7.17
N VAL A 46 -42.41 -13.54 -6.78
CA VAL A 46 -43.11 -13.10 -5.58
C VAL A 46 -42.92 -14.14 -4.48
N ALA A 47 -42.85 -13.64 -3.23
CA ALA A 47 -43.13 -14.30 -1.95
C ALA A 47 -42.22 -15.45 -1.50
N MET A 48 -41.72 -15.34 -0.26
CA MET A 48 -42.34 -16.00 0.91
C MET A 48 -41.66 -15.49 2.19
N LEU A 49 -42.46 -14.83 3.03
CA LEU A 49 -42.19 -14.61 4.45
C LEU A 49 -42.46 -15.93 5.17
N THR A 50 -41.45 -16.51 5.83
CA THR A 50 -41.67 -17.59 6.79
C THR A 50 -40.77 -17.42 8.02
N SER A 51 -41.48 -17.18 9.12
CA SER A 51 -41.24 -17.64 10.49
C SER A 51 -39.92 -17.34 11.19
N CYS A 52 -40.08 -16.49 12.20
CA CYS A 52 -39.36 -16.49 13.46
C CYS A 52 -39.23 -17.90 14.05
N SER A 53 -38.00 -18.30 14.42
CA SER A 53 -37.79 -19.21 15.53
C SER A 53 -36.40 -18.99 16.11
N GLN A 54 -36.42 -18.27 17.22
CA GLN A 54 -35.33 -17.93 18.12
C GLN A 54 -35.05 -19.15 19.03
N PRO A 55 -33.81 -19.67 19.12
CA PRO A 55 -33.39 -20.42 20.28
C PRO A 55 -32.56 -19.52 21.20
N SER A 56 -33.20 -19.16 22.31
CA SER A 56 -32.56 -18.67 23.53
C SER A 56 -31.80 -19.80 24.22
N GLY A 57 -30.55 -19.55 24.66
CA GLY A 57 -29.92 -20.32 25.73
C GLY A 57 -28.42 -20.52 25.59
N GLY A 58 -27.66 -20.11 26.61
CA GLY A 58 -26.23 -20.40 26.82
C GLY A 58 -25.41 -19.13 27.06
N ALA A 59 -25.50 -18.47 28.21
CA ALA A 59 -24.79 -18.80 29.45
C ALA A 59 -23.25 -18.90 29.28
N GLY A 60 -22.58 -17.82 29.65
CA GLY A 60 -21.31 -17.83 30.39
C GLY A 60 -20.14 -18.62 29.79
N GLY A 61 -19.43 -17.99 28.85
CA GLY A 61 -18.04 -18.33 28.54
C GLY A 61 -17.19 -17.10 28.72
N ALA A 62 -16.37 -17.07 29.77
CA ALA A 62 -15.40 -16.01 30.03
C ALA A 62 -14.64 -15.67 28.74
N GLN A 63 -14.72 -14.41 28.33
CA GLN A 63 -13.79 -13.84 27.36
C GLN A 63 -12.41 -13.85 28.02
N ALA A 64 -11.72 -14.97 27.86
CA ALA A 64 -10.28 -15.02 28.00
C ALA A 64 -9.74 -13.91 27.09
N MET A 65 -9.10 -12.94 27.73
CA MET A 65 -8.34 -11.88 27.09
C MET A 65 -7.62 -12.47 25.88
N ALA A 66 -7.92 -11.92 24.71
CA ALA A 66 -7.15 -12.19 23.51
C ALA A 66 -5.71 -11.76 23.80
N THR A 67 -4.90 -12.73 24.25
CA THR A 67 -3.45 -12.66 24.21
C THR A 67 -3.10 -12.18 22.82
N GLN A 68 -2.28 -11.13 22.73
CA GLN A 68 -1.72 -10.64 21.47
C GLN A 68 -0.97 -11.81 20.80
N ASP A 69 -1.68 -12.57 19.97
CA ASP A 69 -1.08 -13.54 19.06
C ASP A 69 -0.31 -12.72 18.03
N GLY A 70 1.00 -12.59 18.28
CA GLY A 70 1.94 -12.31 17.20
C GLY A 70 1.70 -13.27 16.03
N PRO A 71 1.98 -12.88 14.79
CA PRO A 71 1.73 -13.73 13.63
C PRO A 71 2.40 -15.09 13.84
N ARG A 72 1.59 -16.15 14.02
CA ARG A 72 2.05 -17.54 13.95
C ARG A 72 2.72 -17.68 12.58
N MET A 73 4.05 -17.79 12.57
CA MET A 73 4.82 -17.93 11.34
C MET A 73 4.58 -19.32 10.77
N GLY A 74 3.48 -19.48 10.03
CA GLY A 74 3.33 -20.58 9.08
C GLY A 74 4.27 -20.37 7.90
N ASN A 75 4.60 -21.43 7.17
CA ASN A 75 5.37 -21.32 5.95
C ASN A 75 4.66 -20.36 4.97
N SER A 76 5.41 -19.41 4.41
CA SER A 76 4.94 -18.54 3.32
C SER A 76 4.46 -19.38 2.14
N ARG A 77 3.36 -18.98 1.49
CA ARG A 77 2.95 -19.62 0.22
C ARG A 77 3.78 -19.16 -0.98
N PHE A 78 4.64 -18.17 -0.78
CA PHE A 78 5.52 -17.60 -1.78
C PHE A 78 6.94 -18.14 -1.62
N VAL A 79 7.64 -18.33 -2.74
CA VAL A 79 9.03 -18.79 -2.79
C VAL A 79 10.03 -17.64 -2.74
N SER A 80 9.61 -16.44 -3.16
CA SER A 80 10.40 -15.23 -3.03
C SER A 80 9.52 -13.98 -3.07
N ALA A 81 10.07 -12.87 -2.60
CA ALA A 81 9.46 -11.56 -2.71
C ALA A 81 10.52 -10.54 -3.14
N THR A 82 10.16 -9.63 -4.04
CA THR A 82 10.91 -8.41 -4.27
C THR A 82 10.26 -7.29 -3.47
N VAL A 83 11.04 -6.59 -2.65
CA VAL A 83 10.64 -5.34 -2.00
C VAL A 83 11.37 -4.20 -2.70
N ALA A 84 10.62 -3.28 -3.31
CA ALA A 84 11.14 -2.07 -3.93
C ALA A 84 10.69 -0.85 -3.15
N ARG A 85 11.64 -0.10 -2.59
CA ARG A 85 11.38 1.14 -1.86
C ARG A 85 11.46 2.31 -2.83
N LYS A 86 10.44 3.18 -2.79
CA LYS A 86 10.36 4.42 -3.59
C LYS A 86 10.66 5.64 -2.77
N PHE A 87 10.34 5.60 -1.48
CA PHE A 87 10.67 6.65 -0.53
C PHE A 87 11.27 6.01 0.73
N ASP A 88 12.39 6.56 1.21
CA ASP A 88 13.00 6.14 2.46
C ASP A 88 12.23 6.67 3.69
N ALA A 89 12.66 6.31 4.90
CA ALA A 89 12.04 6.77 6.14
C ALA A 89 12.01 8.31 6.29
N SER A 90 12.92 9.02 5.61
CA SER A 90 13.02 10.50 5.61
C SER A 90 12.19 11.15 4.50
N GLY A 91 11.52 10.36 3.66
CA GLY A 91 10.72 10.84 2.53
C GLY A 91 11.54 11.18 1.29
N ARG A 92 12.83 10.80 1.24
CA ARG A 92 13.64 10.99 0.03
C ARG A 92 13.32 9.92 -0.99
N VAL A 93 13.27 10.32 -2.25
CA VAL A 93 13.08 9.38 -3.37
C VAL A 93 14.28 8.44 -3.43
N THR A 94 13.99 7.15 -3.50
CA THR A 94 14.98 6.08 -3.68
C THR A 94 14.48 5.09 -4.72
N ASN A 95 15.37 4.21 -5.18
CA ASN A 95 15.02 3.08 -6.03
C ASN A 95 15.61 1.77 -5.50
N ASP A 96 15.77 1.67 -4.19
CA ASP A 96 16.33 0.49 -3.55
C ASP A 96 15.44 -0.72 -3.79
N ARG A 97 16.09 -1.86 -4.03
CA ARG A 97 15.42 -3.13 -4.27
C ARG A 97 16.11 -4.24 -3.50
N LEU A 98 15.30 -5.04 -2.82
CA LEU A 98 15.72 -6.22 -2.09
C LEU A 98 14.93 -7.43 -2.57
N THR A 99 15.62 -8.54 -2.80
CA THR A 99 14.99 -9.85 -2.97
C THR A 99 15.07 -10.59 -1.65
N VAL A 100 13.95 -11.13 -1.21
CA VAL A 100 13.76 -11.90 0.02
C VAL A 100 13.44 -13.33 -0.40
N THR A 101 14.23 -14.28 0.06
CA THR A 101 14.04 -15.72 -0.18
C THR A 101 13.91 -16.51 1.11
N GLU A 102 14.28 -15.91 2.24
CA GLU A 102 14.28 -16.59 3.54
C GLU A 102 12.84 -16.89 3.98
N PRO A 103 12.49 -18.16 4.27
CA PRO A 103 11.10 -18.55 4.54
C PRO A 103 10.45 -17.77 5.68
N GLU A 104 11.18 -17.52 6.75
CA GLU A 104 10.68 -16.75 7.91
C GLU A 104 10.43 -15.29 7.55
N GLU A 105 11.32 -14.67 6.78
CA GLU A 105 11.15 -13.29 6.35
C GLU A 105 10.00 -13.13 5.35
N LEU A 106 9.83 -14.12 4.47
CA LEU A 106 8.69 -14.18 3.56
C LEU A 106 7.37 -14.34 4.30
N ALA A 107 7.29 -15.26 5.27
CA ALA A 107 6.08 -15.48 6.06
C ALA A 107 5.71 -14.23 6.86
N MET A 108 6.70 -13.58 7.45
CA MET A 108 6.53 -12.30 8.13
C MET A 108 6.02 -11.23 7.17
N LEU A 109 6.63 -11.08 5.99
CA LEU A 109 6.23 -10.08 5.00
C LEU A 109 4.80 -10.34 4.47
N GLU A 110 4.46 -11.59 4.20
CA GLU A 110 3.11 -12.02 3.81
C GLU A 110 2.07 -11.68 4.89
N SER A 111 2.44 -11.77 6.17
CA SER A 111 1.51 -11.53 7.28
C SER A 111 0.92 -10.11 7.31
N TYR A 112 1.60 -9.13 6.71
CA TYR A 112 1.12 -7.76 6.54
C TYR A 112 0.03 -7.64 5.47
N PHE A 113 -0.06 -8.61 4.55
CA PHE A 113 -0.92 -8.58 3.36
C PHE A 113 -1.76 -9.86 3.25
N ARG A 114 -2.42 -10.29 4.33
CA ARG A 114 -3.10 -11.60 4.41
C ARG A 114 -4.14 -11.88 3.31
N GLN A 115 -4.77 -10.83 2.78
CA GLN A 115 -5.77 -10.93 1.70
C GLN A 115 -5.17 -10.82 0.30
N ALA A 116 -3.85 -10.64 0.19
CA ALA A 116 -3.17 -10.49 -1.08
C ALA A 116 -3.38 -11.72 -1.98
N GLY A 117 -3.53 -11.52 -3.28
CA GLY A 117 -3.70 -12.54 -4.30
C GLY A 117 -5.04 -13.25 -4.27
N ARG A 118 -5.94 -12.93 -3.33
CA ARG A 118 -7.28 -13.57 -3.22
C ARG A 118 -8.32 -12.96 -4.16
N GLY A 119 -8.03 -11.82 -4.79
CA GLY A 119 -8.96 -11.13 -5.69
C GLY A 119 -10.13 -10.46 -4.97
N GLU A 120 -10.02 -10.27 -3.65
CA GLU A 120 -11.00 -9.52 -2.88
C GLU A 120 -10.96 -8.04 -3.28
N ARG A 121 -12.13 -7.41 -3.34
CA ARG A 121 -12.25 -5.97 -3.60
C ARG A 121 -12.24 -5.21 -2.27
N GLY A 122 -11.39 -4.20 -2.18
CA GLY A 122 -11.35 -3.31 -1.02
C GLY A 122 -12.45 -2.24 -1.08
N PRO A 123 -12.68 -1.52 0.04
CA PRO A 123 -13.76 -0.53 0.17
C PRO A 123 -13.54 0.78 -0.61
N LEU A 124 -12.29 1.14 -0.92
CA LEU A 124 -11.90 2.40 -1.57
C LEU A 124 -10.77 2.17 -2.57
N THR A 125 -10.64 3.02 -3.59
CA THR A 125 -9.59 2.87 -4.62
C THR A 125 -8.81 4.17 -4.83
N GLY A 126 -7.58 4.23 -4.34
CA GLY A 126 -6.54 5.12 -4.85
C GLY A 126 -6.41 6.50 -4.19
N GLY A 127 -5.70 7.40 -4.88
CA GLY A 127 -5.42 8.77 -4.41
C GLY A 127 -4.14 8.95 -3.58
N TRP A 128 -3.31 7.91 -3.46
CA TRP A 128 -2.06 7.94 -2.70
C TRP A 128 -0.86 7.44 -3.52
N VAL A 129 0.34 7.89 -3.14
CA VAL A 129 1.60 7.50 -3.79
C VAL A 129 2.23 6.34 -3.02
N PRO A 130 2.62 5.24 -3.69
CA PRO A 130 3.25 4.11 -3.02
C PRO A 130 4.66 4.45 -2.54
N SER A 131 4.92 4.19 -1.26
CA SER A 131 6.25 4.26 -0.64
C SER A 131 7.05 2.97 -0.84
N VAL A 132 6.35 1.84 -0.90
CA VAL A 132 6.92 0.52 -1.13
C VAL A 132 6.05 -0.28 -2.09
N ILE A 133 6.70 -1.08 -2.92
CA ILE A 133 6.06 -2.05 -3.81
C ILE A 133 6.64 -3.41 -3.45
N VAL A 134 5.77 -4.36 -3.11
CA VAL A 134 6.14 -5.74 -2.80
C VAL A 134 5.58 -6.64 -3.90
N THR A 135 6.46 -7.36 -4.59
CA THR A 135 6.07 -8.35 -5.59
C THR A 135 6.39 -9.74 -5.06
N PHE A 136 5.36 -10.50 -4.69
CA PHE A 136 5.49 -11.89 -4.29
C PHE A 136 5.45 -12.83 -5.49
N LYS A 137 6.35 -13.81 -5.49
CA LYS A 137 6.39 -14.88 -6.49
C LYS A 137 5.99 -16.20 -5.84
N PRO A 138 4.85 -16.80 -6.22
CA PRO A 138 4.49 -18.14 -5.76
C PRO A 138 5.33 -19.20 -6.49
N ALA A 139 5.34 -20.43 -5.97
CA ALA A 139 5.93 -21.58 -6.67
C ALA A 139 5.20 -21.87 -7.99
N LEU A 140 3.87 -21.69 -7.99
CA LEU A 140 2.98 -21.90 -9.12
C LEU A 140 1.91 -20.80 -9.13
N GLY A 141 1.50 -20.37 -10.33
CA GLY A 141 0.47 -19.35 -10.52
C GLY A 141 1.02 -17.95 -10.80
N ARG A 142 0.18 -16.93 -10.59
CA ARG A 142 0.50 -15.53 -10.94
C ARG A 142 1.26 -14.82 -9.84
N GLU A 143 2.15 -13.90 -10.23
CA GLU A 143 2.77 -12.98 -9.29
C GLU A 143 1.72 -12.08 -8.63
N VAL A 144 1.94 -11.77 -7.36
CA VAL A 144 1.07 -10.92 -6.56
C VAL A 144 1.81 -9.63 -6.26
N LYS A 145 1.30 -8.51 -6.77
CA LYS A 145 1.92 -7.20 -6.63
C LYS A 145 1.10 -6.33 -5.69
N VAL A 146 1.72 -5.94 -4.59
CA VAL A 146 1.16 -5.09 -3.55
C VAL A 146 1.85 -3.73 -3.58
N HIS A 147 1.06 -2.68 -3.60
CA HIS A 147 1.49 -1.30 -3.42
C HIS A 147 1.17 -0.89 -1.98
N SER A 148 2.05 -0.13 -1.31
CA SER A 148 1.73 0.42 0.02
C SER A 148 2.40 1.76 0.29
N ASN A 149 1.73 2.61 1.07
CA ASN A 149 2.29 3.83 1.69
C ASN A 149 2.53 3.67 3.20
N TYR A 150 2.63 2.42 3.67
CA TYR A 150 2.72 2.00 5.08
C TYR A 150 1.46 2.18 5.94
N GLN A 151 0.48 2.97 5.51
CA GLN A 151 -0.81 3.10 6.21
C GLN A 151 -1.88 2.23 5.54
N VAL A 152 -1.89 2.24 4.22
CA VAL A 152 -2.75 1.41 3.38
C VAL A 152 -1.92 0.62 2.36
N TRP A 153 -2.50 -0.46 1.86
CA TRP A 153 -1.95 -1.26 0.79
C TRP A 153 -3.05 -1.68 -0.19
N SER A 154 -2.67 -1.97 -1.43
CA SER A 154 -3.60 -2.31 -2.50
C SER A 154 -2.95 -3.21 -3.55
N GLU A 155 -3.77 -4.07 -4.15
CA GLU A 155 -3.41 -4.87 -5.34
C GLU A 155 -4.00 -4.28 -6.63
N GLY A 156 -4.60 -3.08 -6.55
CA GLY A 156 -5.36 -2.47 -7.63
C GLY A 156 -6.87 -2.80 -7.61
N THR A 157 -7.33 -3.67 -6.71
CA THR A 157 -8.75 -3.99 -6.50
C THR A 157 -9.37 -3.33 -5.27
N GLY A 158 -8.63 -2.45 -4.60
CA GLY A 158 -9.08 -1.65 -3.46
C GLY A 158 -8.06 -1.61 -2.34
N ASP A 159 -8.26 -0.66 -1.43
CA ASP A 159 -7.30 -0.27 -0.41
C ASP A 159 -7.64 -0.90 0.94
N TRP A 160 -6.63 -1.47 1.57
CA TRP A 160 -6.72 -2.19 2.82
C TRP A 160 -5.78 -1.55 3.84
N PRO A 161 -6.16 -1.50 5.13
CA PRO A 161 -5.26 -1.01 6.16
C PRO A 161 -4.06 -1.96 6.30
N VAL A 162 -2.86 -1.38 6.40
CA VAL A 162 -1.68 -2.13 6.83
C VAL A 162 -1.82 -2.40 8.32
N LYS A 163 -1.63 -3.66 8.73
CA LYS A 163 -1.63 -4.05 10.15
C LYS A 163 -0.19 -4.09 10.66
N GLY A 164 0.06 -3.57 11.86
CA GLY A 164 1.39 -3.61 12.49
C GLY A 164 2.41 -2.65 11.87
N SER A 165 3.69 -2.86 12.20
CA SER A 165 4.79 -1.94 11.87
C SER A 165 5.52 -2.28 10.56
N LEU A 166 4.80 -2.31 9.43
CA LEU A 166 5.40 -2.62 8.11
C LEU A 166 6.58 -1.70 7.78
N LYS A 167 6.46 -0.40 8.07
CA LYS A 167 7.52 0.59 7.84
C LYS A 167 8.83 0.17 8.52
N ASP A 168 8.78 -0.02 9.84
CA ASP A 168 9.96 -0.38 10.64
C ASP A 168 10.58 -1.71 10.17
N ARG A 169 9.73 -2.65 9.73
CA ARG A 169 10.20 -3.93 9.21
C ARG A 169 10.95 -3.75 7.89
N VAL A 170 10.38 -3.00 6.94
CA VAL A 170 11.01 -2.74 5.63
C VAL A 170 12.33 -1.99 5.80
N GLU A 171 12.37 -0.95 6.63
CA GLU A 171 13.59 -0.19 6.90
C GLU A 171 14.71 -1.11 7.45
N ARG A 172 14.40 -1.95 8.45
CA ARG A 172 15.36 -2.92 8.99
C ARG A 172 15.86 -3.92 7.96
N MET A 173 15.06 -4.27 6.95
CA MET A 173 15.51 -5.17 5.87
C MET A 173 16.56 -4.49 4.98
N PHE A 174 16.39 -3.20 4.68
CA PHE A 174 17.36 -2.44 3.89
C PHE A 174 18.62 -2.11 4.69
N ASP A 175 18.51 -1.76 5.98
CA ASP A 175 19.67 -1.46 6.82
C ASP A 175 20.61 -2.67 6.97
N ARG A 176 20.04 -3.87 7.22
CA ARG A 176 20.84 -5.10 7.31
C ARG A 176 21.62 -5.40 6.04
N LYS A 177 21.04 -5.07 4.88
CA LYS A 177 21.70 -5.26 3.58
C LYS A 177 22.84 -4.27 3.34
N ILE A 178 22.70 -3.04 3.80
CA ILE A 178 23.77 -2.05 3.75
C ILE A 178 24.94 -2.50 4.63
N VAL A 179 24.66 -2.97 5.85
CA VAL A 179 25.69 -3.48 6.76
C VAL A 179 26.41 -4.69 6.18
N ALA A 180 25.67 -5.65 5.60
CA ALA A 180 26.27 -6.80 4.94
C ALA A 180 27.16 -6.40 3.75
N ALA A 181 26.79 -5.37 2.99
CA ALA A 181 27.55 -4.89 1.84
C ALA A 181 28.79 -4.06 2.19
N LEU A 182 28.90 -3.54 3.42
CA LEU A 182 30.03 -2.73 3.90
C LEU A 182 31.02 -3.51 4.78
N GLY A 183 30.68 -4.74 5.17
CA GLY A 183 31.49 -5.60 6.03
C GLY A 183 32.29 -6.67 5.29
N GLU A 184 32.26 -6.68 3.95
CA GLU A 184 33.08 -7.51 3.06
C GLU A 184 34.15 -6.65 2.36
#